data_AF-A0A2M7P1N5-F1
#
_entry.id   AF-A0A2M7P1N5-F1
#
_cell.length_a   1.000
_cell.length_b   1.000
_cell.length_c   1.000
_cell.angle_alpha   90.00
_cell.angle_beta   90.00
_cell.angle_gamma   90.00
#
_symmetry.space_group_name_H-M   'P 1'
#
loop_
_entity.id
_entity.type
_entity.pdbx_description
1 polymer ?
#
loop_
_entity_poly.entity_id
_entity_poly.type
_entity_poly.pdbx_seq_one_letter_code
_entity_poly.pdbx_strand_id
1 'polypeptide(L)'
;MRNLFRIICLLIMILLPITANAFLLRVGLKNGVSGIVVSATSYFDLIDMHTNQVILTTYGWRNYKIDVENGGLAVEGVGTFQGPIILAPISNAFGKVDNKAYRGKLEISRTNNARIMVVNIIDIEEYLYGVVGSEMSSSFPLEALKAQAIIARTFALAGLKKHQDKGYNLCSTTCCQAYNGALAESLIITTA
;
A
#
# COMPACT_ATOMS: atom_id res chain seq x y z
N MET A 1 -29.58 2.64 -45.60
CA MET A 1 -29.37 3.47 -44.39
C MET A 1 -29.59 2.74 -43.05
N ARG A 2 -29.96 1.45 -43.02
CA ARG A 2 -30.28 0.71 -41.77
C ARG A 2 -29.10 -0.05 -41.14
N ASN A 3 -27.92 -0.02 -41.78
CA ASN A 3 -26.71 -0.72 -41.34
C ASN A 3 -25.61 0.25 -40.83
N LEU A 4 -25.78 1.56 -41.01
CA LEU A 4 -24.78 2.55 -40.56
C LEU A 4 -24.93 2.88 -39.07
N PHE A 5 -26.15 2.76 -38.51
CA PHE A 5 -26.42 3.05 -37.10
C PHE A 5 -25.94 1.95 -36.14
N ARG A 6 -25.82 0.70 -36.62
CA ARG A 6 -25.32 -0.44 -35.80
C ARG A 6 -23.81 -0.45 -35.64
N ILE A 7 -23.05 0.10 -36.58
CA ILE A 7 -21.58 0.16 -36.53
C ILE A 7 -21.10 1.33 -35.64
N ILE A 8 -21.87 2.42 -35.57
CA ILE A 8 -21.55 3.57 -34.72
C ILE A 8 -21.71 3.22 -33.22
N CYS A 9 -22.66 2.38 -32.83
CA CYS A 9 -22.78 1.91 -31.44
C CYS A 9 -21.67 0.93 -31.01
N LEU A 10 -21.10 0.14 -31.93
CA LEU A 10 -20.01 -0.80 -31.58
C LEU A 10 -18.64 -0.11 -31.48
N LEU A 11 -18.43 1.02 -32.16
CA LEU A 11 -17.18 1.77 -32.08
C LEU A 11 -17.10 2.71 -30.86
N ILE A 12 -18.23 3.10 -30.26
CA ILE A 12 -18.26 4.03 -29.11
C ILE A 12 -18.02 3.30 -27.77
N MET A 13 -18.16 1.98 -27.71
CA MET A 13 -17.93 1.19 -26.48
C MET A 13 -16.45 0.81 -26.22
N ILE A 14 -15.53 1.12 -27.15
CA ILE A 14 -14.10 0.72 -27.05
C ILE A 14 -13.20 1.90 -26.64
N LEU A 15 -13.76 3.13 -26.50
CA LEU A 15 -12.98 4.35 -26.28
C LEU A 15 -13.25 5.06 -24.95
N LEU A 16 -14.07 4.49 -24.05
CA LEU A 16 -14.04 4.93 -22.66
C LEU A 16 -12.87 4.22 -21.99
N PRO A 17 -11.77 4.91 -21.64
CA PRO A 17 -10.81 4.32 -20.72
C PRO A 17 -11.60 3.90 -19.48
N ILE A 18 -11.58 2.60 -19.16
CA ILE A 18 -12.01 2.13 -17.85
C ILE A 18 -11.02 2.82 -16.90
N THR A 19 -11.45 3.93 -16.30
CA THR A 19 -10.73 4.45 -15.15
C THR A 19 -10.91 3.37 -14.09
N ALA A 20 -9.85 2.60 -13.85
CA ALA A 20 -9.79 1.79 -12.65
C ALA A 20 -9.93 2.77 -11.49
N ASN A 21 -11.12 2.82 -10.90
CA ASN A 21 -11.34 3.64 -9.72
C ASN A 21 -10.59 2.96 -8.59
N ALA A 22 -9.38 3.46 -8.29
CA ALA A 22 -8.53 2.89 -7.27
C ALA A 22 -9.21 3.05 -5.91
N PHE A 23 -9.65 1.95 -5.31
CA PHE A 23 -10.19 1.97 -3.97
C PHE A 23 -9.03 1.80 -2.99
N LEU A 24 -8.57 2.92 -2.43
CA LEU A 24 -7.42 2.92 -1.55
C LEU A 24 -7.78 2.47 -0.14
N LEU A 25 -7.07 1.45 0.32
CA LEU A 25 -7.08 0.92 1.67
C LEU A 25 -5.87 1.42 2.44
N ARG A 26 -6.06 1.71 3.74
CA ARG A 26 -5.02 2.08 4.69
C ARG A 26 -4.78 0.92 5.66
N VAL A 27 -3.64 0.25 5.55
CA VAL A 27 -3.29 -0.90 6.38
C VAL A 27 -2.18 -0.54 7.36
N GLY A 28 -2.47 -0.53 8.65
CA GLY A 28 -1.49 -0.30 9.70
C GLY A 28 -0.47 -1.44 9.77
N LEU A 29 0.80 -1.14 9.51
CA LEU A 29 1.91 -2.09 9.51
C LEU A 29 2.64 -2.13 10.85
N LYS A 30 2.87 -0.97 11.46
CA LYS A 30 3.57 -0.80 12.74
C LYS A 30 2.94 0.34 13.52
N ASN A 31 2.85 0.20 14.83
CA ASN A 31 2.32 1.23 15.73
C ASN A 31 3.17 1.26 17.00
N GLY A 32 3.65 2.44 17.38
CA GLY A 32 4.37 2.63 18.65
C GLY A 32 5.88 2.32 18.60
N VAL A 33 6.49 2.21 17.42
CA VAL A 33 7.93 1.92 17.28
C VAL A 33 8.78 3.19 17.44
N SER A 34 10.03 3.07 17.89
CA SER A 34 10.93 4.24 18.09
C SER A 34 11.61 4.71 16.81
N GLY A 35 11.77 3.80 15.84
CA GLY A 35 12.51 4.02 14.60
C GLY A 35 12.17 2.94 13.59
N ILE A 36 12.38 3.24 12.31
CA ILE A 36 12.22 2.32 11.19
C ILE A 36 13.31 2.59 10.14
N VAL A 37 13.54 1.62 9.26
CA VAL A 37 14.36 1.82 8.06
C VAL A 37 13.47 1.71 6.83
N VAL A 38 13.56 2.68 5.94
CA VAL A 38 12.81 2.71 4.68
C VAL A 38 13.74 2.68 3.47
N SER A 39 13.30 1.97 2.42
CA SER A 39 13.96 1.90 1.11
C SER A 39 12.96 1.42 0.05
N ALA A 40 13.42 1.05 -1.15
CA ALA A 40 12.54 0.49 -2.17
C ALA A 40 13.27 -0.49 -3.09
N THR A 41 12.55 -1.16 -3.99
CA THR A 41 13.17 -2.02 -5.03
C THR A 41 13.72 -1.24 -6.22
N SER A 42 13.26 0.01 -6.41
CA SER A 42 13.71 0.93 -7.44
C SER A 42 13.76 2.35 -6.87
N TYR A 43 13.84 3.37 -7.71
CA TYR A 43 13.75 4.76 -7.27
C TYR A 43 12.48 5.03 -6.49
N PHE A 44 12.57 5.96 -5.54
CA PHE A 44 11.44 6.41 -4.74
C PHE A 44 11.63 7.85 -4.29
N ASP A 45 10.50 8.48 -3.99
CA ASP A 45 10.44 9.79 -3.36
C ASP A 45 10.13 9.63 -1.87
N LEU A 46 10.73 10.51 -1.06
CA LEU A 46 10.22 10.86 0.25
C LEU A 46 9.55 12.23 0.15
N ILE A 47 8.31 12.33 0.60
CA ILE A 47 7.49 13.53 0.46
C ILE A 47 7.01 13.93 1.85
N ASP A 48 7.25 15.16 2.26
CA ASP A 48 6.65 15.70 3.48
C ASP A 48 5.24 16.19 3.17
N MET A 49 4.22 15.55 3.73
CA MET A 49 2.83 15.93 3.51
C MET A 49 2.43 17.19 4.27
N HIS A 50 3.22 17.64 5.24
CA HIS A 50 2.98 18.92 5.90
C HIS A 50 3.18 20.10 4.95
N THR A 51 4.25 20.06 4.16
CA THR A 51 4.62 21.09 3.19
C THR A 51 4.20 20.75 1.76
N ASN A 52 3.81 19.48 1.52
CA ASN A 52 3.54 18.90 0.22
C ASN A 52 4.75 19.02 -0.75
N GLN A 53 5.96 18.92 -0.20
CA GLN A 53 7.22 19.00 -0.96
C GLN A 53 7.95 17.66 -0.96
N VAL A 54 8.59 17.35 -2.09
CA VAL A 54 9.53 16.22 -2.18
C VAL A 54 10.76 16.57 -1.35
N ILE A 55 11.02 15.79 -0.31
CA ILE A 55 12.22 15.86 0.52
C ILE A 55 13.43 15.45 -0.31
N LEU A 56 13.31 14.30 -0.98
CA LEU A 56 14.34 13.75 -1.86
C LEU A 56 13.75 12.73 -2.83
N THR A 57 14.44 12.57 -3.95
CA THR A 57 14.30 11.44 -4.89
C THR A 57 15.60 10.63 -4.82
N THR A 58 15.52 9.32 -4.67
CA THR A 58 16.71 8.48 -4.45
C THR A 58 16.58 7.08 -5.01
N TYR A 59 17.70 6.35 -5.00
CA TYR A 59 17.80 5.00 -5.52
C TYR A 59 17.31 3.98 -4.48
N GLY A 60 16.67 2.89 -4.92
CA GLY A 60 16.08 1.88 -4.03
C GLY A 60 17.06 1.16 -3.10
N TRP A 61 18.34 1.05 -3.49
CA TRP A 61 19.38 0.43 -2.65
C TRP A 61 19.80 1.30 -1.46
N ARG A 62 19.41 2.58 -1.42
CA ARG A 62 19.67 3.48 -0.30
C ARG A 62 18.64 3.23 0.79
N ASN A 63 19.13 3.01 2.00
CA ASN A 63 18.31 2.89 3.19
C ASN A 63 18.34 4.22 3.95
N TYR A 64 17.18 4.66 4.43
CA TYR A 64 17.06 5.82 5.30
C TYR A 64 16.44 5.37 6.61
N LYS A 65 17.16 5.61 7.71
CA LYS A 65 16.58 5.46 9.03
C LYS A 65 15.68 6.66 9.32
N ILE A 66 14.48 6.39 9.83
CA ILE A 66 13.55 7.39 10.29
C ILE A 66 13.29 7.17 11.77
N ASP A 67 13.63 8.16 12.58
CA ASP A 67 13.41 8.20 14.03
C ASP A 67 12.53 9.41 14.40
N VAL A 68 12.06 9.47 15.65
CA VAL A 68 11.40 10.66 16.19
C VAL A 68 12.45 11.54 16.87
N GLU A 69 12.61 12.78 16.38
CA GLU A 69 13.52 13.77 16.95
C GLU A 69 12.90 15.17 16.87
N ASN A 70 13.18 16.04 17.85
CA ASN A 70 12.78 17.45 17.86
C ASN A 70 11.28 17.69 17.56
N GLY A 71 10.41 16.77 17.98
CA GLY A 71 8.98 16.86 17.72
C GLY A 71 8.59 16.65 16.26
N GLY A 72 9.45 16.04 15.44
CA GLY A 72 9.20 15.65 14.05
C GLY A 72 9.71 14.24 13.74
N LEU A 73 9.78 13.92 12.45
CA LEU A 73 10.36 12.70 11.89
C LEU A 73 11.74 13.05 11.31
N ALA A 74 12.80 12.57 11.97
CA ALA A 74 14.17 12.73 11.52
C ALA A 74 14.49 11.67 10.47
N VAL A 75 14.84 12.10 9.27
CA VAL A 75 15.39 11.25 8.21
C VAL A 75 16.90 11.37 8.26
N GLU A 76 17.58 10.27 8.58
CA GLU A 76 19.03 10.24 8.80
C GLU A 76 19.81 10.80 7.60
N GLY A 77 20.69 11.75 7.87
CA GLY A 77 21.52 12.42 6.86
C GLY A 77 20.77 13.42 5.96
N VAL A 78 19.50 13.72 6.26
CA VAL A 78 18.67 14.62 5.45
C VAL A 78 18.11 15.78 6.28
N GLY A 79 17.41 15.50 7.38
CA GLY A 79 16.79 16.53 8.21
C GLY A 79 15.61 16.03 9.02
N THR A 80 14.97 16.94 9.78
CA THR A 80 13.76 16.65 10.55
C THR A 80 12.55 17.34 9.91
N PHE A 81 11.46 16.58 9.74
CA PHE A 81 10.24 17.00 9.05
C PHE A 81 9.02 16.86 9.96
N GLN A 82 8.00 17.70 9.78
CA GLN A 82 6.78 17.59 10.60
C GLN A 82 5.96 16.36 10.23
N GLY A 83 5.92 16.03 8.93
CA GLY A 83 5.23 14.86 8.41
C GLY A 83 3.69 14.97 8.44
N PRO A 84 2.97 13.89 8.08
CA PRO A 84 3.49 12.56 7.74
C PRO A 84 4.46 12.57 6.54
N ILE A 85 5.44 11.68 6.57
CA ILE A 85 6.32 11.44 5.42
C ILE A 85 5.72 10.31 4.59
N ILE A 86 5.56 10.53 3.29
CA ILE A 86 5.18 9.50 2.33
C ILE A 86 6.43 9.00 1.63
N LEU A 87 6.67 7.69 1.70
CA LEU A 87 7.51 6.99 0.73
C LEU A 87 6.64 6.56 -0.45
N ALA A 88 6.94 7.12 -1.63
CA ALA A 88 6.28 6.81 -2.88
C ALA A 88 7.28 6.15 -3.85
N PRO A 89 7.21 4.82 -4.06
CA PRO A 89 8.01 4.16 -5.08
C PRO A 89 7.65 4.71 -6.46
N ILE A 90 8.66 4.90 -7.32
CA ILE A 90 8.48 5.33 -8.70
C ILE A 90 8.36 4.10 -9.59
N SER A 91 7.45 4.15 -10.57
CA SER A 91 7.03 2.99 -11.38
C SER A 91 6.35 1.90 -10.53
N ASN A 92 6.18 0.69 -11.07
CA ASN A 92 5.61 -0.48 -10.37
C ASN A 92 6.58 -1.10 -9.34
N ALA A 93 7.33 -0.27 -8.62
CA ALA A 93 8.29 -0.69 -7.61
C ALA A 93 7.63 -0.91 -6.24
N PHE A 94 8.32 -1.62 -5.34
CA PHE A 94 7.86 -1.85 -3.98
C PHE A 94 8.61 -0.97 -3.00
N GLY A 95 7.87 -0.28 -2.14
CA GLY A 95 8.42 0.39 -0.97
C GLY A 95 8.75 -0.64 0.10
N LYS A 96 9.78 -0.39 0.90
CA LYS A 96 10.23 -1.28 1.96
C LYS A 96 10.21 -0.58 3.30
N VAL A 97 9.78 -1.33 4.32
CA VAL A 97 9.89 -0.96 5.74
C VAL A 97 10.54 -2.13 6.46
N ASP A 98 11.68 -1.89 7.09
CA ASP A 98 12.49 -2.90 7.78
C ASP A 98 12.69 -4.15 6.91
N ASN A 99 13.11 -3.91 5.66
CA ASN A 99 13.38 -4.91 4.62
C ASN A 99 12.16 -5.71 4.11
N LYS A 100 10.93 -5.45 4.58
CA LYS A 100 9.71 -6.05 4.05
C LYS A 100 9.11 -5.15 2.96
N ALA A 101 8.84 -5.74 1.79
CA ALA A 101 8.37 -5.02 0.61
C ALA A 101 6.84 -4.95 0.54
N TYR A 102 6.32 -3.80 0.10
CA TYR A 102 4.90 -3.49 -0.02
C TYR A 102 4.62 -2.74 -1.32
N ARG A 103 3.47 -3.02 -1.93
CA ARG A 103 2.89 -2.24 -3.02
C ARG A 103 2.32 -0.91 -2.51
N GLY A 104 2.06 0.00 -3.45
CA GLY A 104 1.51 1.31 -3.14
C GLY A 104 2.48 2.19 -2.36
N LYS A 105 1.92 3.10 -1.56
CA LYS A 105 2.68 4.09 -0.79
C LYS A 105 2.79 3.66 0.67
N LEU A 106 3.81 4.16 1.34
CA LEU A 106 4.00 4.00 2.77
C LEU A 106 3.92 5.37 3.43
N GLU A 107 3.02 5.52 4.40
CA GLU A 107 2.88 6.70 5.22
C GLU A 107 3.52 6.46 6.58
N ILE A 108 4.45 7.34 6.93
CA ILE A 108 5.18 7.34 8.19
C ILE A 108 4.71 8.57 8.95
N SER A 109 4.09 8.37 10.10
CA SER A 109 3.58 9.46 10.94
C SER A 109 4.08 9.35 12.36
N ARG A 110 4.13 10.49 13.05
CA ARG A 110 4.37 10.54 14.49
C ARG A 110 3.04 10.38 15.22
N THR A 111 3.05 9.57 16.27
CA THR A 111 1.95 9.42 17.23
C THR A 111 2.12 10.40 18.39
N ASN A 112 1.05 10.61 19.16
CA ASN A 112 1.07 11.53 20.32
C ASN A 112 2.12 11.16 21.38
N ASN A 113 2.51 9.89 21.48
CA ASN A 113 3.48 9.41 22.47
C ASN A 113 4.94 9.47 21.97
N ALA A 114 5.23 10.33 20.99
CA ALA A 114 6.55 10.45 20.35
C ALA A 114 7.08 9.11 19.79
N ARG A 115 6.17 8.30 19.23
CA ARG A 115 6.48 7.05 18.52
C ARG A 115 6.06 7.13 17.07
N ILE A 116 6.54 6.21 16.24
CA ILE A 116 6.22 6.10 14.82
C ILE A 116 5.04 5.15 14.62
N MET A 117 4.18 5.54 13.69
CA MET A 117 3.18 4.68 13.05
C MET A 117 3.48 4.59 11.56
N VAL A 118 3.32 3.38 11.02
CA VAL A 118 3.52 3.09 9.60
C VAL A 118 2.24 2.52 9.02
N VAL A 119 1.75 3.14 7.96
CA VAL A 119 0.53 2.74 7.25
C VAL A 119 0.87 2.50 5.79
N ASN A 120 0.46 1.36 5.25
CA ASN A 120 0.50 1.11 3.82
C ASN A 120 -0.79 1.60 3.16
N ILE A 121 -0.66 2.51 2.20
CA ILE A 121 -1.75 3.02 1.38
C ILE A 121 -1.68 2.29 0.05
N ILE A 122 -2.68 1.46 -0.23
CA ILE A 122 -2.63 0.47 -1.31
C ILE A 122 -4.01 0.31 -1.96
N ASP A 123 -4.06 -0.04 -3.24
CA ASP A 123 -5.31 -0.43 -3.88
C ASP A 123 -5.84 -1.75 -3.28
N ILE A 124 -7.15 -1.88 -3.13
CA ILE A 124 -7.75 -3.07 -2.53
C ILE A 124 -7.43 -4.35 -3.31
N GLU A 125 -7.32 -4.31 -4.64
CA GLU A 125 -6.99 -5.49 -5.44
C GLU A 125 -5.54 -5.92 -5.18
N GLU A 126 -4.62 -4.95 -5.09
CA GLU A 126 -3.23 -5.21 -4.75
C GLU A 126 -3.06 -5.71 -3.29
N TYR A 127 -3.89 -5.22 -2.38
CA TYR A 127 -3.93 -5.72 -1.00
C TYR A 127 -4.28 -7.21 -0.94
N LEU A 128 -5.22 -7.66 -1.78
CA LEU A 128 -5.64 -9.06 -1.82
C LEU A 128 -4.53 -9.99 -2.27
N TYR A 129 -3.59 -9.54 -3.12
CA TYR A 129 -2.44 -10.35 -3.50
C TYR A 129 -1.60 -10.75 -2.28
N GLY A 130 -1.40 -9.81 -1.36
CA GLY A 130 -0.68 -10.07 -0.11
C GLY A 130 -1.49 -10.90 0.89
N VAL A 131 -2.81 -10.66 1.01
CA VAL A 131 -3.65 -11.39 1.98
C VAL A 131 -3.88 -12.83 1.58
N VAL A 132 -4.29 -13.09 0.34
CA VAL A 132 -4.62 -14.45 -0.10
C VAL A 132 -3.41 -15.37 0.05
N GLY A 133 -2.21 -14.90 -0.33
CA GLY A 133 -0.99 -15.69 -0.18
C GLY A 133 -0.46 -15.76 1.26
N SER A 134 -0.93 -14.90 2.15
CA SER A 134 -0.60 -14.98 3.58
C SER A 134 -1.49 -15.97 4.33
N GLU A 135 -2.74 -16.14 3.89
CA GLU A 135 -3.75 -16.99 4.53
C GLU A 135 -3.85 -18.38 3.88
N MET A 136 -3.46 -18.52 2.60
CA MET A 136 -3.54 -19.76 1.85
C MET A 136 -2.27 -20.04 1.05
N SER A 137 -1.92 -21.32 0.95
CA SER A 137 -0.86 -21.75 0.04
C SER A 137 -1.28 -21.56 -1.42
N SER A 138 -0.37 -21.04 -2.24
CA SER A 138 -0.54 -20.91 -3.70
C SER A 138 -0.71 -22.24 -4.43
N SER A 139 -0.47 -23.38 -3.76
CA SER A 139 -0.70 -24.73 -4.30
C SER A 139 -2.16 -25.19 -4.24
N PHE A 140 -3.04 -24.42 -3.58
CA PHE A 140 -4.45 -24.77 -3.48
C PHE A 140 -5.16 -24.62 -4.82
N PRO A 141 -6.31 -25.30 -5.03
CA PRO A 141 -7.09 -25.16 -6.25
C PRO A 141 -7.43 -23.69 -6.54
N LEU A 142 -7.35 -23.30 -7.81
CA LEU A 142 -7.59 -21.90 -8.23
C LEU A 142 -8.93 -21.36 -7.73
N GLU A 143 -9.98 -22.17 -7.78
CA GLU A 143 -11.32 -21.77 -7.31
C GLU A 143 -11.36 -21.54 -5.79
N ALA A 144 -10.52 -22.23 -5.01
CA ALA A 144 -10.37 -21.97 -3.58
C ALA A 144 -9.66 -20.62 -3.33
N LEU A 145 -8.63 -20.29 -4.12
CA LEU A 145 -7.95 -19.00 -4.05
C LEU A 145 -8.90 -17.84 -4.42
N LYS A 146 -9.73 -18.02 -5.46
CA LYS A 146 -10.76 -17.04 -5.85
C LYS A 146 -11.81 -16.84 -4.76
N ALA A 147 -12.30 -17.94 -4.16
CA ALA A 147 -13.24 -17.87 -3.06
C ALA A 147 -12.64 -17.09 -1.86
N GLN A 148 -11.37 -17.34 -1.54
CA GLN A 148 -10.66 -16.60 -0.50
C GLN A 148 -10.49 -15.13 -0.83
N ALA A 149 -10.21 -14.77 -2.09
CA ALA A 149 -10.14 -13.37 -2.51
C ALA A 149 -11.47 -12.64 -2.29
N ILE A 150 -12.62 -13.29 -2.56
CA ILE A 150 -13.95 -12.74 -2.28
C ILE A 150 -14.16 -12.55 -0.78
N ILE A 151 -13.82 -13.56 0.02
CA ILE A 151 -13.94 -13.49 1.49
C ILE A 151 -13.09 -12.34 2.05
N ALA A 152 -11.82 -12.26 1.64
CA ALA A 152 -10.89 -11.23 2.09
C ALA A 152 -11.34 -9.83 1.66
N ARG A 153 -11.82 -9.64 0.44
CA ARG A 153 -12.38 -8.36 -0.02
C ARG A 153 -13.59 -7.94 0.80
N THR A 154 -14.50 -8.88 1.05
CA THR A 154 -15.70 -8.63 1.85
C THR A 154 -15.33 -8.20 3.27
N PHE A 155 -14.37 -8.90 3.88
CA PHE A 155 -13.85 -8.55 5.20
C PHE A 155 -13.20 -7.15 5.22
N ALA A 156 -12.35 -6.85 4.23
CA ALA A 156 -11.68 -5.56 4.13
C ALA A 156 -12.67 -4.39 4.01
N LEU A 157 -13.70 -4.54 3.18
CA LEU A 157 -14.75 -3.53 3.00
C LEU A 157 -15.63 -3.37 4.25
N ALA A 158 -15.95 -4.45 4.95
CA ALA A 158 -16.67 -4.38 6.22
C ALA A 158 -15.83 -3.70 7.32
N GLY A 159 -14.50 -3.86 7.26
CA GLY A 159 -13.56 -3.37 8.26
C GLY A 159 -13.08 -1.93 8.07
N LEU A 160 -13.60 -1.15 7.10
CA LEU A 160 -13.05 0.17 6.76
C LEU A 160 -12.96 1.16 7.92
N LYS A 161 -13.85 1.05 8.91
CA LYS A 161 -13.87 1.94 10.08
C LYS A 161 -13.32 1.29 11.36
N LYS A 162 -12.83 0.05 11.29
CA LYS A 162 -12.46 -0.76 12.47
C LYS A 162 -11.35 -0.11 13.32
N HIS A 163 -10.43 0.62 12.70
CA HIS A 163 -9.32 1.30 13.37
C HIS A 163 -9.23 2.79 13.02
N GLN A 164 -10.37 3.41 12.70
CA GLN A 164 -10.42 4.82 12.27
C GLN A 164 -9.81 5.77 13.30
N ASP A 165 -9.96 5.47 14.59
CA ASP A 165 -9.36 6.17 15.73
C ASP A 165 -7.81 6.16 15.69
N LYS A 166 -7.22 5.19 15.00
CA LYS A 166 -5.78 5.02 14.83
C LYS A 166 -5.28 5.51 13.46
N GLY A 167 -6.15 6.06 12.61
CA GLY A 167 -5.75 6.61 11.31
C GLY A 167 -5.55 5.59 10.18
N TYR A 168 -6.00 4.35 10.36
CA TYR A 168 -5.97 3.29 9.34
C TYR A 168 -7.24 2.45 9.36
N ASN A 169 -7.48 1.66 8.31
CA ASN A 169 -8.68 0.82 8.17
C ASN A 169 -8.48 -0.54 8.85
N LEU A 170 -7.41 -1.25 8.47
CA LEU A 170 -7.09 -2.62 8.91
C LEU A 170 -5.66 -2.69 9.47
N CYS A 171 -5.34 -3.72 10.27
CA CYS A 171 -3.95 -4.01 10.67
C CYS A 171 -3.40 -5.23 9.93
N SER A 172 -2.07 -5.35 9.85
CA SER A 172 -1.38 -6.43 9.12
C SER A 172 -1.31 -7.79 9.84
N THR A 173 -1.95 -7.90 11.01
CA THR A 173 -1.91 -9.09 11.88
C THR A 173 -3.24 -9.83 11.88
N THR A 174 -3.26 -11.01 12.51
CA THR A 174 -4.46 -11.87 12.65
C THR A 174 -5.64 -11.22 13.38
N CYS A 175 -5.45 -10.08 14.04
CA CYS A 175 -6.56 -9.28 14.56
C CYS A 175 -7.50 -8.79 13.43
N CYS A 176 -6.97 -8.59 12.22
CA CYS A 176 -7.73 -8.36 11.01
C CYS A 176 -7.55 -9.55 10.05
N GLN A 177 -6.50 -9.52 9.24
CA GLN A 177 -6.10 -10.58 8.32
C GLN A 177 -4.59 -10.57 8.25
N ALA A 178 -3.97 -11.74 8.06
CA ALA A 178 -2.56 -11.84 7.80
C ALA A 178 -2.22 -11.08 6.51
N TYR A 179 -1.35 -10.07 6.62
CA TYR A 179 -0.91 -9.29 5.47
C TYR A 179 0.62 -9.19 5.46
N ASN A 180 1.25 -9.98 4.58
CA ASN A 180 2.70 -10.03 4.45
C ASN A 180 3.28 -9.22 3.28
N GLY A 181 2.49 -8.33 2.68
CA GLY A 181 2.92 -7.51 1.55
C GLY A 181 3.38 -8.37 0.37
N ALA A 182 4.38 -7.88 -0.35
CA ALA A 182 4.85 -8.49 -1.59
C ALA A 182 5.50 -9.88 -1.39
N LEU A 183 5.93 -10.23 -0.17
CA LEU A 183 6.52 -11.54 0.11
C LEU A 183 5.52 -12.70 0.04
N ALA A 184 4.23 -12.42 0.25
CA ALA A 184 3.18 -13.42 0.15
C ALA A 184 2.59 -13.54 -1.26
N GLU A 185 2.96 -12.64 -2.18
CA GLU A 185 2.44 -12.67 -3.53
C GLU A 185 3.00 -13.87 -4.30
N SER A 186 2.18 -14.42 -5.19
CA SER A 186 2.60 -15.45 -6.14
C SER A 186 1.92 -15.21 -7.48
N LEU A 187 2.54 -15.70 -8.56
CA LEU A 187 2.05 -15.45 -9.91
C LEU A 187 0.56 -15.84 -10.05
N ILE A 188 0.21 -17.05 -9.61
CA ILE A 188 -1.16 -17.56 -9.68
C ILE A 188 -2.17 -16.65 -8.95
N ILE A 189 -1.78 -16.01 -7.86
CA ILE A 189 -2.65 -15.09 -7.10
C ILE A 189 -2.75 -13.73 -7.80
N THR A 190 -1.63 -13.20 -8.31
CA THR A 190 -1.60 -11.89 -8.97
C THR A 190 -2.25 -11.88 -10.37
N THR A 191 -2.49 -13.06 -10.95
CA THR A 191 -3.11 -13.22 -12.27
C THR A 191 -4.46 -13.93 -12.23
N ALA A 192 -4.98 -14.25 -11.03
CA ALA A 192 -6.25 -14.99 -10.84
C ALA A 192 -7.49 -14.15 -11.12
#